data_AF-A0A453EUZ1-F1
#
_entry.id   AF-A0A453EUZ1-F1
#
_cell.length_a   1.000
_cell.length_b   1.000
_cell.length_c   1.000
_cell.angle_alpha   90.00
_cell.angle_beta   90.00
_cell.angle_gamma   90.00
#
_symmetry.space_group_name_H-M   'P 1'
#
loop_
_entity.id
_entity.type
_entity.pdbx_description
1 polymer ?
#
loop_
_entity_poly.entity_id
_entity_poly.type
_entity_poly.pdbx_seq_one_letter_code
_entity_poly.pdbx_strand_id
1 'polypeptide(L)'
;TQFCSVEQLYYLNSLSLHALFYSALRCSREMIVMNEGSKHLLRAINNRLSALSFHIREYYWVDMNKINEIYRYKTEEYSHDATNKFNIYPEQIPSWLVDWIPEKGGYLIGNLQPAHMDFRFFSLGNLWAISSSLTTPTQAEGILSLIEEKWDDLVANMPVKICYPAMEYDEWRIITGSDPKNTPWSYHNGGSWPTLLWQFTLAC
;
A
#
# COMPACT_ATOMS: atom_id res chain seq x y z
N THR A 1 -23.29 -19.77 4.72
CA THR A 1 -22.00 -19.16 5.10
C THR A 1 -21.30 -18.76 3.82
N GLN A 2 -21.39 -17.47 3.49
CA GLN A 2 -20.84 -16.90 2.25
C GLN A 2 -19.32 -16.86 2.42
N PHE A 3 -18.61 -17.79 1.80
CA PHE A 3 -17.17 -17.69 1.66
C PHE A 3 -16.91 -16.45 0.80
N CYS A 4 -16.44 -15.36 1.41
CA CYS A 4 -15.82 -14.26 0.71
C CYS A 4 -14.65 -14.89 -0.07
N SER A 5 -14.75 -14.97 -1.39
CA SER A 5 -13.71 -15.56 -2.23
C SER A 5 -12.38 -14.85 -1.96
N VAL A 6 -11.27 -15.57 -1.91
CA VAL A 6 -9.91 -15.04 -1.69
C VAL A 6 -9.59 -13.85 -2.64
N GLU A 7 -10.22 -13.80 -3.81
CA GLU A 7 -10.18 -12.65 -4.73
C GLU A 7 -10.82 -11.36 -4.20
N GLN A 8 -11.89 -11.39 -3.38
CA GLN A 8 -12.49 -10.16 -2.85
C GLN A 8 -11.64 -9.52 -1.74
N LEU A 9 -10.84 -10.33 -1.04
CA LEU A 9 -9.97 -9.89 0.05
C LEU A 9 -8.71 -9.16 -0.48
N TYR A 10 -8.10 -9.64 -1.58
CA TYR A 10 -6.91 -8.98 -2.14
C TYR A 10 -7.17 -7.62 -2.80
N TYR A 11 -8.38 -7.35 -3.30
CA TYR A 11 -8.62 -6.18 -4.15
C TYR A 11 -9.23 -4.95 -3.44
N LEU A 12 -10.03 -5.12 -2.38
CA LEU A 12 -10.79 -4.00 -1.80
C LEU A 12 -9.95 -3.05 -0.93
N ASN A 13 -8.90 -3.55 -0.29
CA ASN A 13 -8.02 -2.77 0.58
C ASN A 13 -6.60 -2.61 0.00
N SER A 14 -6.48 -2.71 -1.33
CA SER A 14 -5.20 -2.45 -1.98
C SER A 14 -4.85 -0.96 -1.87
N LEU A 15 -3.60 -0.67 -1.54
CA LEU A 15 -3.06 0.69 -1.51
C LEU A 15 -3.33 1.44 -2.83
N SER A 16 -3.20 0.77 -3.97
CA SER A 16 -3.43 1.39 -5.28
C SER A 16 -4.86 1.93 -5.41
N LEU A 17 -5.85 1.16 -4.95
CA LEU A 17 -7.24 1.59 -4.96
C LEU A 17 -7.47 2.74 -3.97
N HIS A 18 -6.88 2.68 -2.78
CA HIS A 18 -6.99 3.76 -1.79
C HIS A 18 -6.37 5.07 -2.27
N ALA A 19 -5.19 5.02 -2.90
CA ALA A 19 -4.53 6.20 -3.43
C ALA A 19 -5.33 6.84 -4.58
N LEU A 20 -5.85 6.02 -5.51
CA LEU A 20 -6.72 6.49 -6.59
C LEU A 20 -8.04 7.06 -6.05
N PHE A 21 -8.66 6.39 -5.08
CA PHE A 21 -9.90 6.86 -4.46
C PHE A 21 -9.70 8.19 -3.72
N TYR A 22 -8.61 8.34 -2.98
CA TYR A 22 -8.26 9.59 -2.31
C TYR A 22 -8.09 10.74 -3.32
N SER A 23 -7.35 10.50 -4.41
CA SER A 23 -7.17 11.45 -5.49
C SER A 23 -8.51 11.85 -6.13
N ALA A 24 -9.36 10.88 -6.45
CA ALA A 24 -10.68 11.13 -7.02
C ALA A 24 -11.58 11.95 -6.07
N LEU A 25 -11.56 11.68 -4.76
CA LEU A 25 -12.28 12.48 -3.77
C LEU A 25 -11.78 13.93 -3.71
N ARG A 26 -10.46 14.14 -3.79
CA ARG A 26 -9.88 15.49 -3.85
C ARG A 26 -10.34 16.22 -5.10
N CYS A 27 -10.21 15.61 -6.28
CA CYS A 27 -10.66 16.22 -7.53
C CYS A 27 -12.17 16.51 -7.51
N SER A 28 -12.98 15.57 -7.00
CA SER A 28 -14.43 15.75 -6.90
C SER A 28 -14.80 16.95 -6.02
N ARG A 29 -14.09 17.14 -4.90
CA ARG A 29 -14.29 18.30 -4.02
C ARG A 29 -14.09 19.63 -4.75
N GLU A 30 -13.09 19.72 -5.62
CA GLU A 30 -12.79 20.95 -6.36
C GLU A 30 -13.79 21.19 -7.52
N MET A 31 -14.38 20.14 -8.08
CA MET A 31 -15.31 20.25 -9.23
C MET A 31 -16.77 20.47 -8.83
N ILE A 32 -17.18 20.06 -7.63
CA ILE A 32 -18.58 20.14 -7.20
C ILE A 32 -18.95 21.60 -6.86
N VAL A 33 -19.96 22.13 -7.55
CA VAL A 33 -20.52 23.46 -7.28
C VAL A 33 -21.27 23.46 -5.94
N MET A 34 -20.96 24.41 -5.07
CA MET A 34 -21.61 24.57 -3.77
C MET A 34 -23.04 25.11 -3.94
N ASN A 35 -24.03 24.30 -3.55
CA ASN A 35 -25.45 24.66 -3.45
C ASN A 35 -26.11 23.85 -2.33
N GLU A 36 -27.37 24.14 -1.97
CA GLU A 36 -28.05 23.44 -0.87
C GLU A 36 -28.11 21.91 -1.04
N GLY A 37 -28.20 21.42 -2.29
CA GLY A 37 -28.21 19.99 -2.60
C GLY A 37 -26.85 19.31 -2.46
N SER A 38 -25.73 20.03 -2.68
CA SER A 38 -24.38 19.47 -2.65
C SER A 38 -23.68 19.56 -1.30
N LYS A 39 -24.21 20.35 -0.34
CA LYS A 39 -23.63 20.52 1.01
C LYS A 39 -23.38 19.19 1.73
N HIS A 40 -24.35 18.28 1.71
CA HIS A 40 -24.21 16.98 2.38
C HIS A 40 -23.10 16.14 1.73
N LEU A 41 -23.04 16.13 0.39
CA LEU A 41 -22.01 15.41 -0.36
C LEU A 41 -20.61 15.96 -0.08
N LEU A 42 -20.44 17.29 -0.09
CA LEU A 42 -19.15 17.93 0.22
C LEU A 42 -18.70 17.63 1.65
N ARG A 43 -19.62 17.62 2.62
CA ARG A 43 -19.32 17.21 4.00
C ARG A 43 -18.88 15.74 4.06
N ALA A 44 -19.56 14.85 3.35
CA ALA A 44 -19.19 13.44 3.30
C ALA A 44 -17.80 13.23 2.66
N ILE A 45 -17.49 13.95 1.57
CA ILE A 45 -16.17 13.93 0.93
C ILE A 45 -15.08 14.40 1.91
N ASN A 46 -15.27 15.53 2.58
CA ASN A 46 -14.28 16.06 3.52
C ASN A 46 -14.04 15.12 4.71
N ASN A 47 -15.10 14.54 5.27
CA ASN A 47 -14.99 13.55 6.34
C ASN A 47 -14.22 12.31 5.87
N ARG A 48 -14.50 11.82 4.66
CA ARG A 48 -13.81 10.66 4.09
C ARG A 48 -12.34 10.95 3.78
N LEU A 49 -12.03 12.12 3.23
CA LEU A 49 -10.65 12.55 2.98
C LEU A 49 -9.83 12.56 4.27
N SER A 50 -10.37 13.12 5.36
CA SER A 50 -9.71 13.13 6.66
C SER A 50 -9.47 11.71 7.18
N ALA A 51 -10.53 10.90 7.27
CA ALA A 51 -10.44 9.54 7.79
C ALA A 51 -9.50 8.64 6.95
N LEU A 52 -9.57 8.72 5.62
CA LEU A 52 -8.71 7.93 4.73
C LEU A 52 -7.25 8.36 4.83
N SER A 53 -6.97 9.67 4.89
CA SER A 53 -5.59 10.14 5.05
C SER A 53 -4.97 9.67 6.36
N PHE A 54 -5.71 9.74 7.47
CA PHE A 54 -5.25 9.22 8.75
C PHE A 54 -4.99 7.71 8.67
N HIS A 55 -5.96 6.96 8.13
CA HIS A 55 -5.85 5.51 8.05
C HIS A 55 -4.64 5.04 7.24
N ILE A 56 -4.40 5.62 6.06
CA ILE A 56 -3.27 5.24 5.21
C ILE A 56 -1.94 5.67 5.85
N ARG A 57 -1.84 6.91 6.36
CA ARG A 57 -0.59 7.42 6.93
C ARG A 57 -0.16 6.67 8.18
N GLU A 58 -1.13 6.22 9.00
CA GLU A 58 -0.85 5.56 10.27
C GLU A 58 -0.65 4.05 10.09
N TYR A 59 -1.53 3.39 9.34
CA TYR A 59 -1.60 1.93 9.34
C TYR A 59 -0.97 1.27 8.12
N TYR A 60 -0.79 2.00 7.01
CA TYR A 60 -0.11 1.45 5.83
C TYR A 60 1.38 1.78 5.82
N TRP A 61 1.83 2.80 6.55
CA TRP A 61 3.24 3.17 6.60
C TRP A 61 4.08 2.09 7.28
N VAL A 62 5.16 1.68 6.62
CA VAL A 62 6.17 0.79 7.17
C VAL A 62 7.57 1.39 7.00
N ASP A 63 8.29 1.43 8.10
CA ASP A 63 9.72 1.74 8.21
C ASP A 63 10.33 0.80 9.27
N MET A 64 11.63 0.90 9.51
CA MET A 64 12.31 0.06 10.50
C MET A 64 11.71 0.22 11.91
N ASN A 65 11.20 1.40 12.27
CA ASN A 65 10.57 1.62 13.58
C ASN A 65 9.22 0.92 13.67
N LYS A 66 8.40 1.00 12.61
CA LYS A 66 7.11 0.33 12.55
C LYS A 66 7.26 -1.19 12.51
N ILE A 67 8.25 -1.73 11.79
CA ILE A 67 8.54 -3.17 11.82
C ILE A 67 8.87 -3.63 13.24
N ASN A 68 9.74 -2.87 13.93
CA ASN A 68 10.08 -3.12 15.33
C ASN A 68 8.87 -3.03 16.27
N GLU A 69 7.90 -2.17 15.98
CA GLU A 69 6.63 -2.09 16.70
C GLU A 69 5.78 -3.35 16.47
N ILE A 70 5.59 -3.76 15.20
CA ILE A 70 4.80 -4.94 14.82
C ILE A 70 5.41 -6.22 15.42
N TYR A 71 6.73 -6.34 15.47
CA TYR A 71 7.41 -7.46 16.13
C TYR A 71 7.07 -7.62 17.61
N ARG A 72 6.60 -6.55 18.26
CA ARG A 72 6.23 -6.52 19.69
C ARG A 72 4.73 -6.53 19.93
N TYR A 73 3.93 -6.68 18.86
CA TYR A 73 2.48 -6.77 19.00
C TYR A 73 2.08 -7.93 19.88
N LYS A 74 1.12 -7.66 20.77
CA LYS A 74 0.35 -8.71 21.42
C LYS A 74 -0.86 -9.00 20.55
N THR A 75 -1.22 -10.28 20.48
CA THR A 75 -2.39 -10.75 19.74
C THR A 75 -3.60 -10.81 20.65
N GLU A 76 -4.78 -10.89 20.06
CA GLU A 76 -6.07 -11.00 20.77
C GLU A 76 -6.35 -9.82 21.72
N GLU A 77 -5.87 -8.62 21.37
CA GLU A 77 -6.18 -7.39 22.09
C GLU A 77 -7.64 -6.97 21.83
N TYR A 78 -8.46 -6.94 22.88
CA TYR A 78 -9.85 -6.50 22.81
C TYR A 78 -10.04 -5.20 23.61
N SER A 79 -9.67 -4.07 23.03
CA SER A 79 -9.83 -2.73 23.61
C SER A 79 -9.87 -1.65 22.54
N HIS A 80 -10.50 -0.51 22.83
CA HIS A 80 -10.39 0.69 22.00
C HIS A 80 -8.97 1.28 22.01
N ASP A 81 -8.20 1.00 23.06
CA ASP A 81 -6.80 1.42 23.25
C ASP A 81 -5.81 0.36 22.77
N ALA A 82 -6.27 -0.65 22.02
CA ALA A 82 -5.42 -1.68 21.46
C ALA A 82 -4.36 -1.07 20.52
N THR A 83 -3.12 -1.51 20.69
CA THR A 83 -2.02 -1.15 19.79
C THR A 83 -2.15 -1.96 18.51
N ASN A 84 -2.43 -3.27 18.62
CA ASN A 84 -2.61 -4.16 17.49
C ASN A 84 -4.07 -4.16 17.00
N LYS A 85 -4.49 -3.04 16.40
CA LYS A 85 -5.90 -2.83 15.99
C LYS A 85 -6.43 -3.83 14.96
N PHE A 86 -5.55 -4.48 14.22
CA PHE A 86 -5.90 -5.43 13.17
C PHE A 86 -5.61 -6.87 13.56
N ASN A 87 -5.20 -7.15 14.80
CA ASN A 87 -4.79 -8.49 15.24
C ASN A 87 -3.74 -9.14 14.32
N ILE A 88 -2.73 -8.36 13.92
CA ILE A 88 -1.62 -8.84 13.09
C ILE A 88 -0.72 -9.74 13.95
N TYR A 89 -0.43 -10.92 13.43
CA TYR A 89 0.52 -11.85 14.02
C TYR A 89 1.94 -11.44 13.59
N PRO A 90 2.89 -11.24 14.52
CA PRO A 90 4.28 -10.88 14.19
C PRO A 90 4.95 -11.83 13.19
N GLU A 91 4.55 -13.10 13.18
CA GLU A 91 5.03 -14.14 12.28
C GLU A 91 4.70 -13.88 10.80
N GLN A 92 3.80 -12.93 10.51
CA GLN A 92 3.51 -12.50 9.14
C GLN A 92 4.57 -11.58 8.56
N ILE A 93 5.47 -11.01 9.37
CA ILE A 93 6.59 -10.22 8.85
C ILE A 93 7.48 -11.17 8.04
N PRO A 94 7.60 -10.97 6.71
CA PRO A 94 8.34 -11.90 5.90
C PRO A 94 9.84 -11.71 6.12
N SER A 95 10.59 -12.81 6.04
CA SER A 95 12.03 -12.82 6.32
C SER A 95 12.83 -11.83 5.46
N TRP A 96 12.40 -11.59 4.21
CA TRP A 96 13.07 -10.66 3.32
C TRP A 96 12.95 -9.19 3.76
N LEU A 97 11.90 -8.81 4.50
CA LEU A 97 11.59 -7.39 4.74
C LEU A 97 12.62 -6.69 5.63
N VAL A 98 13.08 -7.38 6.68
CA VAL A 98 14.02 -6.79 7.64
C VAL A 98 15.36 -6.48 6.99
N ASP A 99 15.83 -7.38 6.12
CA ASP A 99 17.07 -7.20 5.38
C ASP A 99 16.90 -6.21 4.21
N TRP A 100 15.68 -6.12 3.66
CA TRP A 100 15.40 -5.28 2.51
C TRP A 100 15.11 -3.83 2.87
N ILE A 101 14.51 -3.52 4.02
CA ILE A 101 14.14 -2.15 4.37
C ILE A 101 15.38 -1.32 4.76
N PRO A 102 15.53 -0.07 4.28
CA PRO A 102 16.66 0.79 4.61
C PRO A 102 16.60 1.29 6.06
N GLU A 103 17.74 1.75 6.59
CA GLU A 103 17.78 2.40 7.91
C GLU A 103 16.96 3.69 7.95
N LYS A 104 16.88 4.40 6.82
CA LYS A 104 16.13 5.63 6.66
C LYS A 104 15.18 5.52 5.47
N GLY A 105 13.94 5.91 5.68
CA GLY A 105 12.89 5.80 4.68
C GLY A 105 11.92 4.68 4.99
N GLY A 106 11.01 4.44 4.06
CA GLY A 106 9.89 3.55 4.26
C GLY A 106 8.88 3.68 3.12
N TYR A 107 7.81 2.92 3.19
CA TYR A 107 6.77 2.93 2.16
C TYR A 107 5.40 2.60 2.72
N LEU A 108 4.38 2.74 1.89
CA LEU A 108 3.05 2.27 2.18
C LEU A 108 2.93 0.81 1.68
N ILE A 109 2.57 -0.11 2.58
CA ILE A 109 2.37 -1.54 2.29
C ILE A 109 1.27 -1.77 1.25
N GLY A 110 1.24 -2.96 0.64
CA GLY A 110 0.32 -3.29 -0.43
C GLY A 110 -1.15 -3.41 0.00
N ASN A 111 -1.41 -3.95 1.18
CA ASN A 111 -2.75 -4.23 1.68
C ASN A 111 -2.77 -4.37 3.22
N LEU A 112 -3.88 -3.97 3.84
CA LEU A 112 -4.14 -4.18 5.26
C LEU A 112 -5.57 -4.66 5.51
N GLN A 113 -5.70 -5.75 6.26
CA GLN A 113 -6.95 -6.41 6.59
C GLN A 113 -6.93 -6.94 8.04
N PRO A 114 -8.10 -7.30 8.60
CA PRO A 114 -8.14 -8.04 9.86
C PRO A 114 -7.29 -9.32 9.76
N ALA A 115 -6.34 -9.45 10.67
CA ALA A 115 -5.36 -10.52 10.78
C ALA A 115 -4.49 -10.73 9.54
N HIS A 116 -4.35 -9.74 8.65
CA HIS A 116 -3.51 -9.87 7.47
C HIS A 116 -2.86 -8.54 7.03
N MET A 117 -1.55 -8.60 6.77
CA MET A 117 -0.78 -7.48 6.24
C MET A 117 0.05 -7.95 5.03
N ASP A 118 -0.13 -7.31 3.88
CA ASP A 118 0.68 -7.58 2.68
C ASP A 118 1.81 -6.57 2.59
N PHE A 119 2.98 -6.99 3.06
CA PHE A 119 4.18 -6.14 3.10
C PHE A 119 4.79 -5.86 1.73
N ARG A 120 4.29 -6.38 0.60
CA ARG A 120 4.92 -6.08 -0.69
C ARG A 120 4.84 -4.59 -1.02
N PHE A 121 5.91 -4.07 -1.62
CA PHE A 121 5.92 -2.73 -2.19
C PHE A 121 5.11 -2.73 -3.48
N PHE A 122 4.19 -1.78 -3.65
CA PHE A 122 3.45 -1.56 -4.89
C PHE A 122 3.73 -0.16 -5.43
N SER A 123 4.31 -0.09 -6.63
CA SER A 123 4.77 1.17 -7.23
C SER A 123 3.63 2.14 -7.49
N LEU A 124 2.55 1.68 -8.13
CA LEU A 124 1.41 2.56 -8.44
C LEU A 124 0.83 3.22 -7.18
N GLY A 125 0.61 2.44 -6.12
CA GLY A 125 0.07 2.94 -4.86
C GLY A 125 0.96 3.97 -4.19
N ASN A 126 2.26 3.69 -4.08
CA ASN A 126 3.22 4.59 -3.44
C ASN A 126 3.44 5.88 -4.24
N LEU A 127 3.65 5.77 -5.55
CA LEU A 127 3.87 6.93 -6.43
C LEU A 127 2.61 7.82 -6.48
N TRP A 128 1.42 7.22 -6.62
CA TRP A 128 0.18 7.99 -6.64
C TRP A 128 -0.15 8.61 -5.29
N ALA A 129 0.23 7.98 -4.18
CA ALA A 129 0.07 8.55 -2.85
C ALA A 129 0.91 9.83 -2.66
N ILE A 130 2.12 9.89 -3.24
CA ILE A 130 2.93 11.11 -3.32
C ILE A 130 2.22 12.16 -4.17
N SER A 131 1.94 11.85 -5.44
CA SER A 131 1.39 12.83 -6.39
C SER A 131 0.03 13.39 -5.95
N SER A 132 -0.78 12.61 -5.23
CA SER A 132 -2.07 13.03 -4.69
C SER A 132 -2.01 13.68 -3.31
N SER A 133 -0.82 13.91 -2.74
CA SER A 133 -0.59 14.42 -1.38
C SER A 133 -1.27 13.58 -0.27
N LEU A 134 -1.48 12.29 -0.52
CA LEU A 134 -1.97 11.34 0.48
C LEU A 134 -0.89 11.09 1.53
N THR A 135 0.37 11.00 1.14
CA THR A 135 1.51 10.93 2.08
C THR A 135 1.74 12.28 2.77
N THR A 136 2.44 12.26 3.91
CA THR A 136 3.09 13.47 4.45
C THR A 136 4.37 13.78 3.67
N PRO A 137 4.93 15.01 3.75
CA PRO A 137 6.21 15.32 3.10
C PRO A 137 7.34 14.36 3.51
N THR A 138 7.44 14.02 4.80
CA THR A 138 8.42 13.05 5.31
C THR A 138 8.22 11.64 4.75
N GLN A 139 6.97 11.19 4.60
CA GLN A 139 6.68 9.89 3.99
C GLN A 139 6.99 9.87 2.49
N ALA A 140 6.72 10.98 1.78
CA ALA A 140 7.07 11.12 0.38
C ALA A 140 8.59 11.05 0.17
N GLU A 141 9.35 11.80 0.97
CA GLU A 141 10.82 11.73 0.99
C GLU A 141 11.29 10.31 1.32
N GLY A 142 10.71 9.67 2.35
CA GLY A 142 11.06 8.31 2.73
C GLY A 142 10.82 7.26 1.64
N ILE A 143 9.75 7.41 0.84
CA ILE A 143 9.48 6.54 -0.31
C ILE A 143 10.50 6.77 -1.42
N LEU A 144 10.82 8.03 -1.75
CA LEU A 144 11.79 8.34 -2.80
C LEU A 144 13.21 7.90 -2.41
N SER A 145 13.61 8.08 -1.15
CA SER A 145 14.87 7.56 -0.61
C SER A 145 14.92 6.03 -0.64
N LEU A 146 13.82 5.35 -0.32
CA LEU A 146 13.74 3.88 -0.47
C LEU A 146 13.97 3.46 -1.93
N ILE A 147 13.34 4.14 -2.90
CA ILE A 147 13.51 3.83 -4.32
C ILE A 147 14.94 4.05 -4.78
N GLU A 148 15.59 5.12 -4.31
CA GLU A 148 17.01 5.40 -4.58
C GLU A 148 17.91 4.31 -3.99
N GLU A 149 17.70 3.90 -2.74
CA GLU A 149 18.54 2.89 -2.09
C GLU A 149 18.31 1.47 -2.65
N LYS A 150 17.08 1.16 -3.06
CA LYS A 150 16.69 -0.14 -3.64
C LYS A 150 16.51 -0.06 -5.15
N TRP A 151 17.30 0.78 -5.80
CA TRP A 151 17.22 1.03 -7.24
C TRP A 151 17.35 -0.24 -8.08
N ASP A 152 18.30 -1.11 -7.73
CA ASP A 152 18.55 -2.36 -8.44
C ASP A 152 17.37 -3.35 -8.34
N ASP A 153 16.60 -3.26 -7.25
CA ASP A 153 15.40 -4.07 -7.06
C ASP A 153 14.17 -3.45 -7.71
N LEU A 154 13.94 -2.15 -7.54
CA LEU A 154 12.68 -1.50 -7.93
C LEU A 154 12.67 -0.96 -9.36
N VAL A 155 13.84 -0.59 -9.88
CA VAL A 155 14.02 -0.07 -11.25
C VAL A 155 14.82 -1.03 -12.12
N ALA A 156 15.93 -1.56 -11.59
CA ALA A 156 16.82 -2.47 -12.31
C ALA A 156 17.18 -1.91 -13.72
N ASN A 157 17.18 -2.77 -14.74
CA ASN A 157 17.40 -2.40 -16.13
C ASN A 157 16.14 -1.91 -16.87
N MET A 158 14.96 -1.96 -16.23
CA MET A 158 13.68 -1.57 -16.86
C MET A 158 12.75 -0.94 -15.82
N PRO A 159 12.62 0.41 -15.80
CA PRO A 159 11.71 1.09 -14.89
C PRO A 159 10.24 0.77 -15.25
N VAL A 160 9.32 0.61 -14.29
CA VAL A 160 9.49 0.38 -12.85
C VAL A 160 8.83 -0.97 -12.54
N LYS A 161 9.33 -1.75 -11.58
CA LYS A 161 8.62 -2.95 -11.13
C LYS A 161 7.21 -2.60 -10.68
N ILE A 162 6.22 -3.43 -11.00
CA ILE A 162 4.84 -3.22 -10.54
C ILE A 162 4.71 -3.44 -9.02
N CYS A 163 5.40 -4.46 -8.51
CA CYS A 163 5.51 -4.75 -7.10
C CYS A 163 6.86 -5.44 -6.77
N TYR A 164 7.20 -5.49 -5.49
CA TYR A 164 8.37 -6.21 -5.00
C TYR A 164 8.12 -6.80 -3.59
N PRO A 165 8.61 -8.02 -3.29
CA PRO A 165 9.14 -9.00 -4.23
C PRO A 165 8.03 -9.71 -5.03
N ALA A 166 8.42 -10.62 -5.93
CA ALA A 166 7.50 -11.58 -6.53
C ALA A 166 7.16 -12.71 -5.54
N MET A 167 5.95 -13.24 -5.65
CA MET A 167 5.53 -14.47 -4.98
C MET A 167 6.16 -15.66 -5.69
N GLU A 168 6.69 -16.62 -4.92
CA GLU A 168 7.36 -17.82 -5.43
C GLU A 168 6.78 -19.10 -4.83
N TYR A 169 7.10 -20.25 -5.43
CA TYR A 169 6.75 -21.59 -4.95
C TYR A 169 5.28 -21.74 -4.51
N ASP A 170 5.04 -22.10 -3.25
CA ASP A 170 3.71 -22.36 -2.71
C ASP A 170 2.91 -21.08 -2.54
N GLU A 171 3.55 -19.94 -2.26
CA GLU A 171 2.86 -18.65 -2.24
C GLU A 171 2.27 -18.33 -3.62
N TRP A 172 3.07 -18.50 -4.69
CA TRP A 172 2.57 -18.33 -6.05
C TRP A 172 1.41 -19.31 -6.36
N ARG A 173 1.56 -20.60 -6.02
CA ARG A 173 0.51 -21.61 -6.28
C ARG A 173 -0.80 -21.28 -5.57
N ILE A 174 -0.72 -20.88 -4.30
CA ILE A 174 -1.88 -20.65 -3.44
C ILE A 174 -2.54 -19.32 -3.79
N ILE A 175 -1.78 -18.23 -3.87
CA ILE A 175 -2.35 -16.88 -4.04
C ILE A 175 -2.82 -16.64 -5.47
N THR A 176 -2.07 -17.10 -6.47
CA THR A 176 -2.43 -16.88 -7.88
C THR A 176 -3.30 -17.99 -8.46
N GLY A 177 -3.51 -19.09 -7.74
CA GLY A 177 -4.12 -20.29 -8.30
C GLY A 177 -3.24 -20.98 -9.35
N SER A 178 -1.91 -20.86 -9.22
CA SER A 178 -0.93 -21.33 -10.21
C SER A 178 -1.11 -20.69 -11.60
N ASP A 179 -1.41 -19.39 -11.65
CA ASP A 179 -1.63 -18.66 -12.90
C ASP A 179 -0.34 -18.61 -13.75
N PRO A 180 -0.32 -19.27 -14.93
CA PRO A 180 0.87 -19.34 -15.77
C PRO A 180 1.27 -18.00 -16.40
N LYS A 181 0.41 -16.98 -16.36
CA LYS A 181 0.75 -15.62 -16.82
C LYS A 181 1.54 -14.85 -15.77
N ASN A 182 1.31 -15.15 -14.49
CA ASN A 182 1.88 -14.45 -13.33
C ASN A 182 2.94 -15.29 -12.63
N THR A 183 3.79 -15.99 -13.40
CA THR A 183 4.98 -16.67 -12.85
C THR A 183 5.88 -15.68 -12.09
N PRO A 184 6.77 -16.15 -11.19
CA PRO A 184 7.71 -15.27 -10.50
C PRO A 184 8.41 -14.30 -11.46
N TRP A 185 8.41 -13.02 -11.08
CA TRP A 185 9.02 -11.91 -11.82
C TRP A 185 8.42 -11.63 -13.20
N SER A 186 7.17 -12.08 -13.43
CA SER A 186 6.45 -11.89 -14.68
C SER A 186 5.13 -11.16 -14.48
N TYR A 187 4.75 -10.35 -15.48
CA TYR A 187 3.48 -9.64 -15.55
C TYR A 187 3.13 -8.92 -14.24
N HIS A 188 2.02 -9.25 -13.57
CA HIS A 188 1.64 -8.59 -12.30
C HIS A 188 2.47 -9.06 -11.10
N ASN A 189 3.17 -10.19 -11.20
CA ASN A 189 3.95 -10.78 -10.11
C ASN A 189 5.42 -10.32 -10.17
N GLY A 190 5.66 -9.03 -9.94
CA GLY A 190 7.02 -8.46 -9.88
C GLY A 190 7.66 -8.14 -11.24
N GLY A 191 6.89 -8.12 -12.33
CA GLY A 191 7.35 -7.68 -13.64
C GLY A 191 7.63 -6.17 -13.70
N SER A 192 8.46 -5.74 -14.64
CA SER A 192 8.71 -4.31 -14.94
C SER A 192 7.69 -3.76 -15.94
N TRP A 193 7.09 -2.62 -15.61
CA TRP A 193 6.02 -1.99 -16.39
C TRP A 193 6.45 -0.58 -16.82
N PRO A 194 6.92 -0.39 -18.06
CA PRO A 194 7.35 0.92 -18.57
C PRO A 194 6.27 2.00 -18.49
N THR A 195 5.00 1.61 -18.51
CA THR A 195 3.88 2.54 -18.34
C THR A 195 3.85 3.22 -16.96
N LEU A 196 4.58 2.73 -15.96
CA LEU A 196 4.69 3.35 -14.64
C LEU A 196 5.71 4.50 -14.59
N LEU A 197 6.49 4.68 -15.66
CA LEU A 197 7.55 5.68 -15.71
C LEU A 197 7.01 7.11 -15.55
N TRP A 198 5.84 7.42 -16.13
CA TRP A 198 5.30 8.79 -16.02
C TRP A 198 4.79 9.10 -14.61
N GLN A 199 4.24 8.13 -13.89
CA GLN A 199 3.88 8.30 -12.47
C GLN A 199 5.12 8.45 -11.62
N PHE A 200 6.19 7.71 -11.95
CA PHE A 200 7.48 7.87 -11.28
C PHE A 200 8.02 9.28 -11.48
N THR A 201 8.08 9.76 -12.73
CA THR A 201 8.47 11.14 -13.05
C THR A 201 7.58 12.19 -12.38
N LEU A 202 6.28 11.93 -12.21
CA LEU A 202 5.35 12.85 -11.54
C LEU A 202 5.55 12.90 -10.02
N ALA A 203 6.03 11.82 -9.41
CA ALA A 203 6.24 11.74 -7.96
C ALA A 203 7.60 12.32 -7.53
N CYS A 204 8.58 12.37 -8.43
CA CYS A 204 9.88 13.04 -8.25
C CYS A 204 9.77 14.56 -8.41
#